data_AF-X1LSH4-F1
#
_entry.id   AF-X1LSH4-F1
#
_cell.length_a   1.000
_cell.length_b   1.000
_cell.length_c   1.000
_cell.angle_alpha   90.00
_cell.angle_beta   90.00
_cell.angle_gamma   90.00
#
_symmetry.space_group_name_H-M   'P 1'
#
loop_
_entity.id
_entity.type
_entity.pdbx_description
1 polymer ?
#
loop_
_entity_poly.entity_id
_entity_poly.type
_entity_poly.pdbx_seq_one_letter_code
_entity_poly.pdbx_strand_id
1 'polypeptide(L)'
;MRDLDSADWMPATVPCSIFSSLISVGKIDQTEINTHPENFSWVSDKPWIYRKVFDASADLLGCDRIDLVFDGLDTIASIWLNNRLIGRANNMFIPFRFDVSGKLQPKNNSLLVKFDPAVRHAKKLMQRYTTFDESAFTNPHRVYIRKAQYQFGWDFCPSLPGCGIWRPVR
;
A
#
# COMPACT_ATOMS: atom_id res chain seq x y z
N MET A 1 9.52 5.27 -3.09
CA MET A 1 9.23 3.85 -2.77
C MET A 1 10.45 2.99 -3.04
N ARG A 2 10.49 1.79 -2.46
CA ARG A 2 11.44 0.73 -2.81
C ARG A 2 10.85 -0.65 -2.49
N ASP A 3 11.40 -1.71 -3.09
CA ASP A 3 11.15 -3.07 -2.63
C ASP A 3 12.07 -3.42 -1.42
N LEU A 4 12.00 -4.65 -0.92
CA LEU A 4 12.87 -5.12 0.16
C LEU A 4 14.23 -5.66 -0.32
N ASP A 5 14.37 -5.93 -1.62
CA ASP A 5 15.54 -6.57 -2.20
C ASP A 5 16.60 -5.52 -2.59
N SER A 6 16.17 -4.28 -2.80
CA SER A 6 17.02 -3.15 -3.18
C SER A 6 17.24 -2.16 -2.02
N ALA A 7 18.44 -1.59 -1.97
CA ALA A 7 18.77 -0.47 -1.11
C ALA A 7 18.27 0.88 -1.66
N ASP A 8 17.96 0.95 -2.96
CA ASP A 8 17.74 2.19 -3.67
C ASP A 8 16.30 2.71 -3.51
N TRP A 9 16.19 3.98 -3.15
CA TRP A 9 14.90 4.67 -3.07
C TRP A 9 14.56 5.32 -4.40
N MET A 10 13.38 5.01 -4.91
CA MET A 10 12.81 5.66 -6.09
C MET A 10 11.80 6.74 -5.68
N PRO A 11 11.66 7.84 -6.42
CA PRO A 11 10.65 8.86 -6.13
C PRO A 11 9.22 8.32 -6.37
N ALA A 12 8.28 8.70 -5.51
CA ALA A 12 6.84 8.44 -5.69
C ALA A 12 6.05 9.69 -5.30
N THR A 13 5.02 10.01 -6.09
CA THR A 13 4.08 11.09 -5.81
C THR A 13 2.82 10.51 -5.21
N VAL A 14 2.43 10.96 -4.02
CA VAL A 14 1.17 10.54 -3.37
C VAL A 14 0.08 11.56 -3.71
N PRO A 15 -1.13 11.14 -4.12
CA PRO A 15 -1.62 9.76 -4.21
C PRO A 15 -1.07 8.95 -5.39
N CYS A 16 -0.83 7.64 -5.18
CA CYS A 16 -0.36 6.72 -6.23
C CYS A 16 -0.72 5.25 -5.97
N SER A 17 -0.58 4.44 -7.01
CA SER A 17 -0.37 2.99 -6.92
C SER A 17 1.11 2.65 -7.14
N ILE A 18 1.51 1.43 -6.82
CA ILE A 18 2.86 0.95 -7.08
C ILE A 18 3.15 0.91 -8.58
N PHE A 19 2.17 0.50 -9.40
CA PHE A 19 2.31 0.48 -10.86
C PHE A 19 2.52 1.89 -11.40
N SER A 20 1.69 2.87 -11.01
CA SER A 20 1.87 4.25 -11.47
C SER A 20 3.21 4.83 -11.01
N SER A 21 3.67 4.45 -9.81
CA SER A 21 4.97 4.87 -9.29
C SER A 21 6.12 4.29 -10.12
N LEU A 22 6.10 2.99 -10.43
CA LEU A 22 7.13 2.33 -11.23
C LEU A 22 7.16 2.84 -12.68
N ILE A 23 5.98 3.14 -13.27
CA ILE A 23 5.88 3.77 -14.59
C ILE A 23 6.56 5.14 -14.57
N SER A 24 6.26 5.96 -13.55
CA SER A 24 6.80 7.33 -13.48
C SER A 24 8.32 7.40 -13.39
N VAL A 25 8.97 6.34 -12.94
CA VAL A 25 10.44 6.22 -12.84
C VAL A 25 11.05 5.36 -13.94
N GLY A 26 10.26 4.99 -14.96
CA GLY A 26 10.71 4.21 -16.12
C GLY A 26 11.13 2.77 -15.79
N LYS A 27 10.66 2.19 -14.68
CA LYS A 27 10.97 0.80 -14.30
C LYS A 27 10.07 -0.21 -14.99
N ILE A 28 8.87 0.21 -15.39
CA ILE A 28 7.92 -0.58 -16.16
C ILE A 28 7.32 0.32 -17.23
N ASP A 29 7.02 -0.25 -18.40
CA ASP A 29 6.39 0.47 -19.49
C ASP A 29 4.86 0.28 -19.48
N GLN A 30 4.12 1.37 -19.70
CA GLN A 30 2.65 1.33 -19.69
C GLN A 30 2.08 0.51 -20.87
N THR A 31 2.73 0.55 -22.03
CA THR A 31 2.34 -0.22 -23.22
C THR A 31 2.59 -1.71 -23.00
N GLU A 32 3.69 -2.07 -22.34
CA GLU A 32 3.97 -3.45 -21.96
C GLU A 32 2.93 -3.99 -20.99
N ILE A 33 2.53 -3.23 -19.97
CA ILE A 33 1.46 -3.67 -19.04
C ILE A 33 0.15 -3.91 -19.79
N ASN A 34 -0.16 -3.09 -20.79
CA ASN A 34 -1.40 -3.21 -21.56
C ASN A 34 -1.39 -4.41 -22.52
N THR A 35 -0.23 -4.85 -22.98
CA THR A 35 -0.07 -5.92 -23.98
C THR A 35 0.31 -7.27 -23.36
N HIS A 36 1.12 -7.26 -22.30
CA HIS A 36 1.67 -8.43 -21.62
C HIS A 36 1.60 -8.25 -20.09
N PRO A 37 0.40 -8.06 -19.51
CA PRO A 37 0.24 -7.84 -18.07
C PRO A 37 0.83 -8.95 -17.19
N GLU A 38 0.85 -10.20 -17.68
CA GLU A 38 1.42 -11.37 -16.99
C GLU A 38 2.90 -11.19 -16.61
N ASN A 39 3.65 -10.40 -17.38
CA ASN A 39 5.06 -10.10 -17.12
C ASN A 39 5.27 -9.23 -15.87
N PHE A 40 4.19 -8.66 -15.30
CA PHE A 40 4.24 -7.74 -14.16
C PHE A 40 3.67 -8.34 -12.87
N SER A 41 3.41 -9.65 -12.84
CA SER A 41 2.99 -10.39 -11.63
C SER A 41 3.94 -10.18 -10.44
N TRP A 42 5.25 -10.09 -10.70
CA TRP A 42 6.27 -9.82 -9.69
C TRP A 42 6.01 -8.56 -8.86
N VAL A 43 5.36 -7.54 -9.42
CA VAL A 43 5.03 -6.30 -8.70
C VAL A 43 4.04 -6.59 -7.57
N SER A 44 3.11 -7.50 -7.80
CA SER A 44 2.05 -7.89 -6.87
C SER A 44 2.54 -8.84 -5.78
N ASP A 45 3.59 -9.60 -6.06
CA ASP A 45 4.16 -10.62 -5.16
C ASP A 45 5.17 -10.06 -4.16
N LYS A 46 5.68 -8.85 -4.40
CA LYS A 46 6.67 -8.21 -3.55
C LYS A 46 6.06 -7.22 -2.54
N PRO A 47 6.63 -7.14 -1.33
CA PRO A 47 6.34 -6.04 -0.42
C PRO A 47 6.98 -4.74 -0.93
N TRP A 48 6.31 -3.62 -0.65
CA TRP A 48 6.76 -2.29 -1.06
C TRP A 48 6.78 -1.33 0.11
N ILE A 49 7.81 -0.48 0.18
CA ILE A 49 7.97 0.53 1.22
C ILE A 49 7.89 1.93 0.61
N TYR A 50 7.07 2.77 1.21
CA TYR A 50 7.03 4.21 1.01
C TYR A 50 7.64 4.90 2.23
N ARG A 51 8.42 5.96 1.99
CA ARG A 51 9.03 6.78 3.05
C ARG A 51 8.90 8.25 2.70
N LYS A 52 8.61 9.07 3.71
CA LYS A 52 8.69 10.53 3.66
C LYS A 52 9.43 11.02 4.90
N VAL A 53 10.39 11.92 4.69
CA VAL A 53 11.00 12.71 5.76
C VAL A 53 10.37 14.10 5.74
N PHE A 54 10.00 14.63 6.89
CA PHE A 54 9.34 15.93 7.00
C PHE A 54 9.62 16.62 8.34
N ASP A 55 9.54 17.94 8.33
CA ASP A 55 9.62 18.77 9.52
C ASP A 55 8.20 19.11 10.01
N ALA A 56 8.04 19.28 11.31
CA ALA A 56 6.77 19.68 11.92
C ALA A 56 6.86 21.16 12.33
N SER A 57 5.86 21.96 11.96
CA SER A 57 5.81 23.37 12.35
C SER A 57 5.60 23.52 13.86
N ALA A 58 6.05 24.65 14.41
CA ALA A 58 5.82 24.97 15.82
C ALA A 58 4.32 25.00 16.17
N ASP A 59 3.48 25.50 15.26
CA ASP A 59 2.02 25.54 15.42
C ASP A 59 1.42 24.12 15.56
N LEU A 60 1.90 23.18 14.73
CA LEU A 60 1.46 21.79 14.79
C LEU A 60 1.89 21.15 16.12
N LEU A 61 3.13 21.39 16.55
CA LEU A 61 3.68 20.86 17.80
C LEU A 61 3.02 21.45 19.05
N GLY A 62 2.44 22.64 18.95
CA GLY A 62 1.70 23.30 20.02
C GLY A 62 0.27 22.79 20.21
N CYS A 63 -0.22 21.92 19.31
CA CYS A 63 -1.57 21.36 19.41
C CYS A 63 -1.64 20.25 20.46
N ASP A 64 -2.69 20.25 21.29
CA ASP A 64 -2.95 19.20 22.29
C ASP A 64 -3.19 17.83 21.65
N ARG A 65 -3.73 17.82 20.42
CA ARG A 65 -4.02 16.62 19.65
C ARG A 65 -3.55 16.76 18.22
N ILE A 66 -2.78 15.77 17.78
CA ILE A 66 -2.29 15.66 16.40
C ILE A 66 -2.64 14.28 15.87
N ASP A 67 -3.41 14.24 14.79
CA ASP A 67 -3.77 13.00 14.11
C ASP A 67 -3.07 12.93 12.76
N LEU A 68 -2.41 11.80 12.46
CA LEU A 68 -2.00 11.44 11.11
C LEU A 68 -3.14 10.69 10.42
N VAL A 69 -3.59 11.20 9.27
CA VAL A 69 -4.75 10.67 8.56
C VAL A 69 -4.36 10.22 7.16
N PHE A 70 -4.63 8.95 6.87
CA PHE A 70 -4.61 8.41 5.51
C PHE A 70 -6.05 8.26 5.04
N ASP A 71 -6.43 8.96 3.98
CA ASP A 71 -7.79 8.85 3.43
C ASP A 71 -8.03 7.51 2.70
N GLY A 72 -6.97 6.76 2.42
CA GLY A 72 -7.04 5.47 1.73
C GLY A 72 -5.67 4.84 1.53
N LEU A 73 -5.55 3.60 2.02
CA LEU A 73 -4.36 2.76 1.87
C LEU A 73 -4.76 1.48 1.16
N ASP A 74 -4.10 1.15 0.05
CA ASP A 74 -4.35 -0.07 -0.71
C ASP A 74 -3.22 -1.09 -0.46
N THR A 75 -3.39 -2.15 0.33
CA THR A 75 -4.46 -2.38 1.29
C THR A 75 -3.88 -2.80 2.63
N ILE A 76 -3.06 -3.86 2.63
CA ILE A 76 -2.44 -4.40 3.83
C ILE A 76 -1.17 -3.60 4.13
N ALA A 77 -1.24 -2.71 5.10
CA ALA A 77 -0.13 -1.82 5.42
C ALA A 77 0.23 -1.84 6.90
N SER A 78 1.50 -1.64 7.19
CA SER A 78 2.00 -1.27 8.51
C SER A 78 2.61 0.14 8.42
N ILE A 79 2.36 0.97 9.43
CA ILE A 79 2.72 2.38 9.43
C ILE A 79 3.63 2.67 10.63
N TRP A 80 4.79 3.26 10.36
CA TRP A 80 5.75 3.67 11.38
C TRP A 80 6.01 5.17 11.31
N LEU A 81 6.09 5.80 12.47
CA LEU A 81 6.54 7.17 12.65
C LEU A 81 7.75 7.15 13.59
N ASN A 82 8.88 7.73 13.18
CA ASN A 82 10.09 7.82 13.98
C ASN A 82 10.51 6.44 14.54
N ASN A 83 10.52 5.44 13.66
CA ASN A 83 10.85 4.03 13.91
C ASN A 83 9.91 3.31 14.90
N ARG A 84 8.78 3.91 15.28
CA ARG A 84 7.74 3.29 16.12
C ARG A 84 6.53 2.93 15.27
N LEU A 85 6.06 1.69 15.41
CA LEU A 85 4.83 1.26 14.75
C LEU A 85 3.65 2.02 15.38
N ILE A 86 2.92 2.78 14.58
CA ILE A 86 1.76 3.56 15.04
C ILE A 86 0.43 2.92 14.64
N GLY A 87 0.42 2.01 13.67
CA GLY A 87 -0.81 1.35 13.25
C GLY A 87 -0.66 0.39 12.09
N ARG A 88 -1.77 -0.25 11.75
CA ARG A 88 -1.92 -1.15 10.59
C ARG A 88 -3.21 -0.83 9.85
N ALA A 89 -3.21 -1.08 8.55
CA ALA A 89 -4.37 -0.96 7.67
C ALA A 89 -4.62 -2.30 6.96
N ASN A 90 -5.89 -2.62 6.73
CA ASN A 90 -6.31 -3.84 6.05
C ASN A 90 -7.56 -3.67 5.16
N ASN A 91 -7.93 -2.42 4.85
CA ASN A 91 -9.14 -2.12 4.11
C ASN A 91 -8.95 -0.89 3.22
N MET A 92 -9.05 -1.09 1.90
CA MET A 92 -8.82 -0.06 0.89
C MET A 92 -9.82 1.09 0.98
N PHE A 93 -11.03 0.82 1.46
CA PHE A 93 -12.20 1.65 1.23
C PHE A 93 -12.52 2.63 2.36
N ILE A 94 -11.69 2.68 3.40
CA ILE A 94 -11.93 3.52 4.58
C ILE A 94 -10.68 4.35 4.93
N PRO A 95 -10.87 5.51 5.56
CA PRO A 95 -9.76 6.27 6.11
C PRO A 95 -9.18 5.59 7.37
N PHE A 96 -7.89 5.81 7.62
CA PHE A 96 -7.20 5.42 8.84
C PHE A 96 -6.67 6.67 9.54
N ARG A 97 -6.97 6.79 10.83
CA ARG A 97 -6.56 7.91 11.68
C ARG A 97 -5.73 7.38 12.85
N PHE A 98 -4.56 7.97 13.07
CA PHE A 98 -3.65 7.60 14.15
C PHE A 98 -3.29 8.82 14.98
N ASP A 99 -3.52 8.74 16.29
CA ASP A 99 -3.06 9.76 17.22
C ASP A 99 -1.53 9.71 17.32
N VAL A 100 -0.89 10.83 16.95
CA VAL A 100 0.56 11.03 16.96
C VAL A 100 0.99 12.18 17.88
N SER A 101 0.11 12.59 18.79
CA SER A 101 0.39 13.61 19.81
C SER A 101 1.62 13.21 20.63
N GLY A 102 2.55 14.16 20.79
CA GLY A 102 3.83 13.93 21.48
C GLY A 102 4.81 12.97 20.77
N LYS A 103 4.52 12.49 19.56
CA LYS A 103 5.40 11.57 18.79
C LYS A 103 6.20 12.28 17.69
N LEU A 104 5.81 13.51 17.33
CA LEU A 104 6.50 14.32 16.34
C LEU A 104 7.69 15.06 16.96
N GLN A 105 8.72 15.24 16.13
CA GLN A 105 9.91 16.04 16.42
C GLN A 105 9.84 17.33 15.59
N PRO A 106 10.55 18.41 15.96
CA PRO A 106 10.63 19.62 15.12
C PRO A 106 11.15 19.36 13.72
N LYS A 107 12.13 18.46 13.58
CA LYS A 107 12.78 18.17 12.29
C LYS A 107 12.95 16.69 12.08
N ASN A 108 13.12 16.30 10.81
CA ASN A 108 13.53 14.96 10.40
C ASN A 108 12.60 13.83 10.87
N ASN A 109 11.29 14.09 10.97
CA ASN A 109 10.34 13.01 11.20
C ASN A 109 10.37 12.04 10.03
N SER A 110 10.41 10.75 10.33
CA SER A 110 10.39 9.69 9.31
C SER A 110 9.07 8.96 9.37
N LEU A 111 8.25 9.13 8.33
CA LEU A 111 7.04 8.33 8.11
C LEU A 111 7.35 7.21 7.12
N LEU A 112 7.10 5.98 7.52
CA LEU A 112 7.28 4.79 6.71
C LEU A 112 5.97 4.03 6.62
N VAL A 113 5.57 3.65 5.40
CA VAL A 113 4.43 2.78 5.14
C VAL A 113 4.92 1.57 4.36
N LYS A 114 4.81 0.37 4.94
CA LYS A 114 5.13 -0.88 4.26
C LYS A 114 3.83 -1.56 3.88
N PHE A 115 3.70 -1.91 2.60
CA PHE A 115 2.63 -2.76 2.10
C PHE A 115 3.12 -4.20 1.98
N ASP A 116 2.32 -5.14 2.46
CA ASP A 116 2.53 -6.57 2.25
C ASP A 116 1.71 -7.04 1.03
N PRO A 117 2.17 -8.08 0.29
CA PRO A 117 1.46 -8.61 -0.87
C PRO A 117 0.01 -9.00 -0.54
N ALA A 118 -0.94 -8.37 -1.24
CA ALA A 118 -2.37 -8.57 -1.02
C ALA A 118 -2.80 -10.03 -1.22
N VAL A 119 -2.29 -10.67 -2.29
CA VAL A 119 -2.55 -12.08 -2.62
C VAL A 119 -2.07 -13.01 -1.50
N ARG A 120 -0.87 -12.79 -0.96
CA ARG A 120 -0.31 -13.60 0.13
C ARG A 120 -1.15 -13.48 1.39
N HIS A 121 -1.59 -12.27 1.74
CA HIS A 121 -2.47 -12.05 2.88
C HIS A 121 -3.82 -12.76 2.71
N ALA A 122 -4.45 -12.57 1.55
CA ALA A 122 -5.73 -13.18 1.21
C ALA A 122 -5.68 -14.73 1.23
N LYS A 123 -4.66 -15.33 0.63
CA LYS A 123 -4.44 -16.80 0.65
C LYS A 123 -4.27 -17.33 2.08
N LYS A 124 -3.56 -16.61 2.95
CA LYS A 124 -3.40 -16.98 4.36
C LYS A 124 -4.73 -16.98 5.12
N LEU A 125 -5.61 -16.01 4.84
CA LEU A 125 -6.94 -15.96 5.47
C LEU A 125 -7.85 -17.07 4.94
N MET A 126 -7.83 -17.34 3.63
CA MET A 126 -8.56 -18.46 3.02
C MET A 126 -8.19 -19.79 3.68
N GLN A 127 -6.89 -20.08 3.80
CA GLN A 127 -6.39 -21.29 4.47
C GLN A 127 -6.84 -21.41 5.93
N ARG A 128 -7.06 -20.28 6.62
CA ARG A 128 -7.44 -20.26 8.04
C ARG A 128 -8.94 -20.50 8.27
N TYR A 129 -9.79 -20.05 7.36
CA TYR A 129 -11.24 -20.04 7.57
C TYR A 129 -11.94 -21.11 6.73
N THR A 130 -12.14 -20.82 5.45
CA THR A 130 -12.80 -21.73 4.50
C THR A 130 -12.00 -21.70 3.22
N THR A 131 -11.72 -22.86 2.65
CA THR A 131 -11.04 -22.94 1.36
C THR A 131 -12.09 -23.09 0.27
N PHE A 132 -12.12 -22.12 -0.64
CA PHE A 132 -12.78 -22.28 -1.93
C PHE A 132 -11.73 -22.68 -2.97
N ASP A 133 -12.09 -23.54 -3.91
CA ASP A 133 -11.27 -23.84 -5.07
C ASP A 133 -11.66 -22.98 -6.28
N GLU A 134 -10.91 -23.10 -7.38
CA GLU A 134 -11.15 -22.37 -8.62
C GLU A 134 -12.43 -22.82 -9.35
N SER A 135 -13.08 -23.92 -8.92
CA SER A 135 -14.38 -24.33 -9.49
C SER A 135 -15.51 -23.40 -9.04
N ALA A 136 -15.36 -22.72 -7.91
CA ALA A 136 -16.33 -21.75 -7.43
C ALA A 136 -16.28 -20.46 -8.26
N PHE A 137 -15.08 -19.89 -8.42
CA PHE A 137 -14.81 -18.68 -9.21
C PHE A 137 -13.30 -18.40 -9.27
N THR A 138 -12.87 -17.65 -10.28
CA THR A 138 -11.47 -17.25 -10.49
C THR A 138 -10.90 -16.48 -9.29
N ASN A 139 -9.70 -16.86 -8.85
CA ASN A 139 -8.95 -16.25 -7.76
C ASN A 139 -9.74 -16.18 -6.43
N PRO A 140 -10.16 -17.33 -5.86
CA PRO A 140 -11.12 -17.40 -4.77
C PRO A 140 -10.70 -16.63 -3.51
N HIS A 141 -9.39 -16.55 -3.27
CA HIS A 141 -8.80 -15.81 -2.16
C HIS A 141 -9.21 -14.33 -2.10
N ARG A 142 -9.63 -13.71 -3.22
CA ARG A 142 -9.99 -12.28 -3.28
C ARG A 142 -11.14 -11.86 -2.35
N VAL A 143 -12.01 -12.80 -1.94
CA VAL A 143 -13.13 -12.51 -1.03
C VAL A 143 -12.68 -12.29 0.42
N TYR A 144 -11.48 -12.73 0.78
CA TYR A 144 -10.93 -12.60 2.13
C TYR A 144 -10.26 -11.25 2.40
N ILE A 145 -10.25 -10.33 1.42
CA ILE A 145 -9.58 -9.04 1.53
C ILE A 145 -10.50 -7.89 1.12
N ARG A 146 -10.47 -6.80 1.89
CA ARG A 146 -11.22 -5.57 1.60
C ARG A 146 -10.45 -4.67 0.64
N LYS A 147 -10.36 -5.12 -0.61
CA LYS A 147 -9.68 -4.46 -1.74
C LYS A 147 -10.56 -4.51 -2.98
N ALA A 148 -10.33 -3.60 -3.93
CA ALA A 148 -11.05 -3.58 -5.21
C ALA A 148 -10.95 -4.95 -5.91
N GLN A 149 -12.08 -5.60 -6.12
CA GLN A 149 -12.14 -7.01 -6.51
C GLN A 149 -11.63 -7.25 -7.93
N TYR A 150 -11.86 -6.30 -8.85
CA TYR A 150 -11.40 -6.39 -10.24
C TYR A 150 -9.87 -6.47 -10.37
N GLN A 151 -9.12 -6.00 -9.36
CA GLN A 151 -7.65 -6.08 -9.40
C GLN A 151 -7.12 -7.51 -9.28
N PHE A 152 -7.95 -8.47 -8.88
CA PHE A 152 -7.66 -9.90 -8.94
C PHE A 152 -8.08 -10.53 -10.28
N GLY A 153 -8.32 -9.72 -11.31
CA GLY A 153 -8.77 -10.16 -12.63
C GLY A 153 -10.29 -10.17 -12.75
N TRP A 154 -10.77 -9.84 -13.94
CA TRP A 154 -12.18 -9.90 -14.32
C TRP A 154 -12.30 -10.13 -15.84
N ASP A 155 -13.51 -10.28 -16.37
CA ASP A 155 -13.73 -10.49 -17.82
C ASP A 155 -13.24 -9.33 -18.71
N PHE A 156 -12.98 -8.15 -18.14
CA PHE A 156 -12.51 -6.95 -18.84
C PHE A 156 -11.10 -6.48 -18.42
N CYS A 157 -10.41 -7.14 -17.47
CA CYS A 157 -9.11 -6.68 -17.00
C CYS A 157 -8.21 -7.81 -16.43
N PRO A 158 -6.87 -7.65 -16.52
CA PRO A 158 -5.95 -8.63 -15.96
C PRO A 158 -5.92 -8.63 -14.43
N SER A 159 -5.35 -9.70 -13.87
CA SER A 159 -5.05 -9.77 -12.44
C SER A 159 -3.73 -9.08 -12.13
N LEU A 160 -3.80 -7.85 -11.63
CA LEU A 160 -2.65 -7.03 -11.22
C LEU A 160 -2.91 -6.39 -9.85
N PRO A 161 -2.99 -7.19 -8.76
CA PRO A 161 -3.26 -6.68 -7.42
C PRO A 161 -2.04 -5.95 -6.84
N GLY A 162 -1.94 -4.65 -7.14
CA GLY A 162 -0.90 -3.77 -6.61
C GLY A 162 -1.12 -3.31 -5.17
N CYS A 163 -0.39 -2.29 -4.76
CA CYS A 163 -0.58 -1.58 -3.50
C CYS A 163 -0.33 -0.07 -3.68
N GLY A 164 -0.57 0.74 -2.65
CA GLY A 164 -0.20 2.15 -2.67
C GLY A 164 -0.98 3.02 -1.71
N ILE A 165 -0.55 4.28 -1.61
CA ILE A 165 -1.25 5.32 -0.87
C ILE A 165 -2.18 6.01 -1.87
N TRP A 166 -3.35 5.41 -2.11
CA TRP A 166 -4.22 5.72 -3.25
C TRP A 166 -5.11 6.97 -3.05
N ARG A 167 -5.08 7.55 -1.85
CA ARG A 167 -5.77 8.80 -1.48
C ARG A 167 -4.82 9.73 -0.70
N PRO A 168 -5.19 11.01 -0.48
CA PRO A 168 -4.37 11.97 0.25
C PRO A 168 -3.99 11.54 1.66
N VAL A 169 -2.92 12.15 2.16
CA VAL A 169 -2.41 12.02 3.54
C VAL A 169 -2.30 13.42 4.13
N ARG A 170 -2.72 13.60 5.38
CA ARG A 170 -2.63 14.85 6.13
C ARG A 170 -2.23 14.62 7.57
#